data_AF-A0A3D4BCB8-F1
#
_entry.id   AF-A0A3D4BCB8-F1
#
_cell.length_a   1.000
_cell.length_b   1.000
_cell.length_c   1.000
_cell.angle_alpha   90.00
_cell.angle_beta   90.00
_cell.angle_gamma   90.00
#
_symmetry.space_group_name_H-M   'P 1'
#
loop_
_entity.id
_entity.type
_entity.pdbx_description
1 polymer ?
#
loop_
_entity_poly.entity_id
_entity_poly.type
_entity_poly.pdbx_seq_one_letter_code
_entity_poly.pdbx_strand_id
1 'polypeptide(L)'
;MSDPQGPIGPNEAIKVTNIETFVLKNSWVFVKISTDAGITGWGEMLKDDAKACAAGALEVAGYLVGQDPRPVVHHWQAIHRGAFYRGGPIKTAISSGIDMALWDITGKCYGVPVYKLLGGPTRDRVRVYGEVSEKTGVNAMKVGPKSSRNAFKYIESPLFVDEVVERFKALRDHHGPGVDIGVDFHGA
;
A
#
# COMPACT_ATOMS: atom_id res chain seq x y z
N MET A 1 31.90 -4.62 0.29
CA MET A 1 30.43 -4.76 0.21
C MET A 1 30.20 -5.93 -0.73
N SER A 2 29.81 -7.07 -0.20
CA SER A 2 29.60 -8.29 -1.00
C SER A 2 28.40 -8.09 -1.90
N ASP A 3 28.62 -8.31 -3.19
CA ASP A 3 27.61 -8.50 -4.24
C ASP A 3 26.46 -9.37 -3.71
N PRO A 4 25.17 -9.07 -3.97
CA PRO A 4 24.12 -10.01 -3.65
C PRO A 4 24.41 -11.28 -4.45
N GLN A 5 24.45 -12.43 -3.76
CA GLN A 5 24.37 -13.72 -4.42
C GLN A 5 23.24 -13.66 -5.46
N GLY A 6 23.49 -14.19 -6.66
CA GLY A 6 22.54 -14.17 -7.76
C GLY A 6 21.18 -14.79 -7.38
N PRO A 7 20.21 -14.82 -8.32
CA PRO A 7 18.88 -15.35 -8.04
C PRO A 7 18.94 -16.70 -7.33
N ILE A 8 18.23 -16.82 -6.21
CA ILE A 8 18.12 -18.05 -5.43
C ILE A 8 17.13 -18.96 -6.14
N GLY A 9 17.57 -20.17 -6.47
CA GLY A 9 16.76 -21.17 -7.14
C GLY A 9 15.55 -21.60 -6.31
N PRO A 10 14.49 -22.11 -6.96
CA PRO A 10 13.24 -22.49 -6.28
C PRO A 10 13.41 -23.61 -5.24
N ASN A 11 14.47 -24.41 -5.34
CA ASN A 11 14.75 -25.53 -4.43
C ASN A 11 15.82 -25.21 -3.38
N GLU A 12 16.44 -24.04 -3.44
CA GLU A 12 17.44 -23.63 -2.45
C GLU A 12 16.76 -23.23 -1.15
N ALA A 13 17.40 -23.58 -0.03
CA ALA A 13 16.88 -23.28 1.29
C ALA A 13 17.07 -21.79 1.61
N ILE A 14 16.01 -21.17 2.11
CA ILE A 14 16.00 -19.79 2.59
C ILE A 14 15.05 -19.72 3.78
N LYS A 15 15.42 -18.96 4.80
CA LYS A 15 14.61 -18.78 6.00
C LYS A 15 14.56 -17.32 6.40
N VAL A 16 13.41 -16.89 6.88
CA VAL A 16 13.27 -15.61 7.58
C VAL A 16 14.07 -15.65 8.87
N THR A 17 14.90 -14.63 9.08
CA THR A 17 15.76 -14.50 10.27
C THR A 17 15.29 -13.42 11.22
N ASN A 18 14.65 -12.36 10.71
CA ASN A 18 14.22 -11.24 11.52
C ASN A 18 13.05 -10.47 10.90
N ILE A 19 12.25 -9.84 11.75
CA ILE A 19 11.22 -8.85 11.38
C ILE A 19 11.47 -7.58 12.19
N GLU A 20 11.57 -6.46 11.48
CA GLU A 20 11.77 -5.14 12.08
C GLU A 20 10.66 -4.19 11.62
N THR A 21 10.25 -3.27 12.48
CA THR A 21 9.25 -2.25 12.13
C THR A 21 9.77 -0.84 12.34
N PHE A 22 9.35 0.08 11.46
CA PHE A 22 9.84 1.45 11.42
C PHE A 22 8.64 2.40 11.39
N VAL A 23 8.38 3.07 12.51
CA VAL A 23 7.34 4.12 12.59
C VAL A 23 8.02 5.48 12.40
N LEU A 24 7.68 6.16 11.31
CA LEU A 24 8.23 7.46 10.94
C LEU A 24 7.47 8.62 11.61
N LYS A 25 8.07 9.82 11.59
CA LYS A 25 7.50 11.04 12.19
C LYS A 25 6.15 11.45 11.58
N ASN A 26 5.90 11.10 10.31
CA ASN A 26 4.64 11.36 9.60
C ASN A 26 3.62 10.21 9.76
N SER A 27 3.84 9.31 10.71
CA SER A 27 3.05 8.11 10.99
C SER A 27 3.06 7.06 9.87
N TRP A 28 3.95 7.16 8.89
CA TRP A 28 4.19 6.04 7.99
C TRP A 28 4.82 4.90 8.78
N VAL A 29 4.40 3.68 8.47
CA VAL A 29 4.93 2.49 9.14
C VAL A 29 5.36 1.47 8.11
N PHE A 30 6.61 1.03 8.23
CA PHE A 30 7.19 -0.01 7.40
C PHE A 30 7.51 -1.26 8.21
N VAL A 31 7.48 -2.41 7.54
CA VAL A 31 8.03 -3.67 8.03
C VAL A 31 9.15 -4.11 7.08
N LYS A 32 10.23 -4.62 7.67
CA LYS A 32 11.37 -5.19 6.97
C LYS A 32 11.53 -6.63 7.42
N ILE A 33 11.60 -7.56 6.47
CA ILE A 33 11.82 -8.98 6.74
C ILE A 33 13.18 -9.36 6.17
N SER A 34 14.08 -9.85 7.02
CA SER A 34 15.42 -10.29 6.63
C SER A 34 15.47 -11.82 6.53
N THR A 35 16.35 -12.34 5.67
CA THR A 35 16.54 -13.78 5.48
C THR A 35 18.00 -14.20 5.71
N ASP A 36 18.24 -15.50 5.90
CA ASP A 36 19.58 -16.08 6.04
C ASP A 36 20.41 -16.04 4.75
N ALA A 37 19.76 -15.86 3.61
CA ALA A 37 20.39 -15.66 2.31
C ALA A 37 20.72 -14.19 2.00
N GLY A 38 20.58 -13.28 2.98
CA GLY A 38 20.87 -11.85 2.80
C GLY A 38 19.84 -11.06 1.99
N ILE A 39 18.78 -11.71 1.50
CA ILE A 39 17.66 -11.04 0.83
C ILE A 39 16.74 -10.41 1.89
N THR A 40 16.28 -9.19 1.60
CA THR A 40 15.37 -8.45 2.47
C THR A 40 14.16 -7.97 1.70
N GLY A 41 12.99 -8.09 2.32
CA GLY A 41 11.71 -7.59 1.83
C GLY A 41 11.21 -6.39 2.61
N TRP A 42 10.55 -5.47 1.93
CA TRP A 42 9.90 -4.31 2.51
C TRP A 42 8.40 -4.29 2.25
N GLY A 43 7.64 -3.88 3.25
CA GLY A 43 6.22 -3.62 3.14
C GLY A 43 5.80 -2.41 3.94
N GLU A 44 4.71 -1.76 3.52
CA GLU A 44 4.10 -0.61 4.18
C GLU A 44 2.79 -1.02 4.86
N MET A 45 2.46 -0.42 6.00
CA MET A 45 1.20 -0.66 6.72
C MET A 45 0.41 0.63 6.91
N LEU A 46 -0.84 0.50 7.37
CA LEU A 46 -1.76 1.61 7.59
C LEU A 46 -1.18 2.64 8.56
N LYS A 47 -1.18 3.90 8.13
CA LYS A 47 -0.69 5.06 8.88
C LYS A 47 -1.51 5.38 10.14
N ASP A 48 -2.83 5.27 10.09
CA ASP A 48 -3.72 5.82 11.12
C ASP A 48 -3.55 5.13 12.48
N ASP A 49 -3.13 3.86 12.47
CA ASP A 49 -2.83 3.03 13.65
C ASP A 49 -1.36 2.54 13.64
N ALA A 50 -0.43 3.39 13.19
CA ALA A 50 0.95 3.02 12.90
C ALA A 50 1.66 2.21 14.01
N LYS A 51 1.53 2.65 15.27
CA LYS A 51 2.16 1.97 16.41
C LYS A 51 1.54 0.60 16.69
N ALA A 52 0.22 0.48 16.56
CA ALA A 52 -0.48 -0.79 16.74
C ALA A 52 -0.13 -1.77 15.61
N CYS A 53 -0.06 -1.28 14.37
CA CYS A 53 0.39 -2.06 13.22
C CYS A 53 1.85 -2.52 13.40
N ALA A 54 2.75 -1.63 13.83
CA ALA A 54 4.15 -1.96 14.11
C ALA A 54 4.29 -3.05 15.18
N ALA A 55 3.55 -2.95 16.28
CA ALA A 55 3.58 -3.96 17.34
C ALA A 55 3.01 -5.30 16.86
N GLY A 56 1.86 -5.30 16.18
CA GLY A 56 1.24 -6.53 15.70
C GLY A 56 2.03 -7.23 14.59
N ALA A 57 2.81 -6.50 13.79
CA ALA A 57 3.75 -7.11 12.85
C ALA A 57 4.91 -7.84 13.56
N LEU A 58 5.35 -7.36 14.72
CA LEU A 58 6.36 -8.07 15.53
C LEU A 58 5.79 -9.35 16.17
N GLU A 59 4.49 -9.40 16.49
CA GLU A 59 3.84 -10.63 16.97
C GLU A 59 3.87 -11.74 15.90
N VAL A 60 3.78 -11.38 14.61
CA VAL A 60 3.87 -12.33 13.49
C VAL A 60 5.25 -13.01 13.42
N ALA A 61 6.30 -12.41 13.99
CA ALA A 61 7.65 -12.98 13.99
C ALA A 61 7.70 -14.35 14.66
N GLY A 62 6.88 -14.60 15.70
CA GLY A 62 6.83 -15.90 16.38
C GLY A 62 6.40 -17.06 15.48
N TYR A 63 5.65 -16.78 14.40
CA TYR A 63 5.30 -17.77 13.39
C TYR A 63 6.30 -17.77 12.22
N LEU A 64 6.67 -16.59 11.72
CA LEU A 64 7.31 -16.43 10.43
C LEU A 64 8.83 -16.63 10.47
N VAL A 65 9.50 -16.34 11.59
CA VAL A 65 10.95 -16.60 11.73
C VAL A 65 11.21 -18.10 11.64
N GLY A 66 12.21 -18.48 10.83
CA GLY A 66 12.54 -19.87 10.52
C GLY A 66 11.75 -20.48 9.36
N GLN A 67 10.72 -19.81 8.85
CA GLN A 67 9.95 -20.24 7.68
C GLN A 67 10.64 -19.82 6.37
N ASP A 68 10.42 -20.60 5.32
CA ASP A 68 10.67 -20.15 3.94
C ASP A 68 9.67 -19.03 3.60
N PRO A 69 10.09 -17.83 3.15
CA PRO A 69 9.19 -16.71 2.87
C PRO A 69 8.38 -16.85 1.56
N ARG A 70 8.76 -17.75 0.66
CA ARG A 70 8.25 -17.81 -0.73
C ARG A 70 6.82 -18.36 -0.87
N PRO A 71 6.29 -19.22 0.02
CA PRO A 71 4.87 -19.59 0.05
C PRO A 71 3.95 -18.44 0.50
N VAL A 72 3.99 -17.28 -0.18
CA VAL A 72 3.38 -16.02 0.27
C VAL A 72 1.89 -16.19 0.61
N VAL A 73 1.11 -16.83 -0.27
CA VAL A 73 -0.31 -17.08 -0.05
C VAL A 73 -0.55 -18.01 1.15
N HIS A 74 0.33 -18.98 1.40
CA HIS A 74 0.24 -19.83 2.58
C HIS A 74 0.44 -19.02 3.87
N HIS A 75 1.46 -18.15 3.91
CA HIS A 75 1.70 -17.29 5.06
C HIS A 75 0.56 -16.30 5.29
N TRP A 76 0.02 -15.71 4.23
CA TRP A 76 -1.16 -14.86 4.33
C TRP A 76 -2.33 -15.60 4.97
N GLN A 77 -2.61 -16.84 4.55
CA GLN A 77 -3.67 -17.67 5.14
C GLN A 77 -3.39 -18.01 6.60
N ALA A 78 -2.14 -18.39 6.93
CA ALA A 78 -1.74 -18.72 8.30
C ALA A 78 -1.87 -17.51 9.23
N ILE A 79 -1.44 -16.32 8.81
CA ILE A 79 -1.53 -15.09 9.59
C ILE A 79 -3.00 -14.67 9.73
N HIS A 80 -3.76 -14.65 8.63
CA HIS A 80 -5.14 -14.19 8.64
C HIS A 80 -6.09 -15.13 9.39
N ARG A 81 -5.92 -16.45 9.22
CA ARG A 81 -6.84 -17.47 9.79
C ARG A 81 -6.34 -18.12 11.06
N GLY A 82 -5.03 -18.10 11.32
CA GLY A 82 -4.41 -18.61 12.54
C GLY A 82 -4.69 -17.73 13.77
N ALA A 83 -4.96 -16.44 13.54
CA ALA A 83 -5.63 -15.63 14.55
C ALA A 83 -7.10 -16.10 14.68
N PHE A 84 -7.55 -16.36 15.92
CA PHE A 84 -8.94 -16.76 16.17
C PHE A 84 -9.94 -15.72 15.64
N TYR A 85 -9.73 -14.45 15.99
CA TYR A 85 -10.47 -13.31 15.46
C TYR A 85 -9.80 -12.77 14.19
N ARG A 86 -10.59 -12.49 13.15
CA ARG A 86 -10.11 -12.15 11.81
C ARG A 86 -10.53 -10.74 11.38
N GLY A 87 -9.73 -10.16 10.49
CA GLY A 87 -10.06 -8.89 9.83
C GLY A 87 -9.99 -7.66 10.73
N GLY A 88 -10.73 -6.62 10.35
CA GLY A 88 -10.60 -5.28 10.91
C GLY A 88 -9.41 -4.51 10.30
N PRO A 89 -9.37 -3.18 10.46
CA PRO A 89 -8.39 -2.32 9.81
C PRO A 89 -6.95 -2.67 10.20
N ILE A 90 -6.70 -2.88 11.50
CA ILE A 90 -5.35 -3.13 12.04
C ILE A 90 -4.78 -4.48 11.57
N LYS A 91 -5.52 -5.59 11.73
CA LYS A 91 -5.02 -6.92 11.32
C LYS A 91 -4.85 -7.04 9.81
N THR A 92 -5.74 -6.40 9.05
CA THR A 92 -5.64 -6.35 7.58
C THR A 92 -4.40 -5.55 7.17
N ALA A 93 -4.14 -4.41 7.82
CA ALA A 93 -2.94 -3.61 7.57
C ALA A 93 -1.65 -4.38 7.89
N ILE A 94 -1.59 -5.07 9.04
CA ILE A 94 -0.46 -5.93 9.41
C ILE A 94 -0.22 -7.00 8.35
N SER A 95 -1.29 -7.73 7.98
CA SER A 95 -1.21 -8.79 6.97
C SER A 95 -0.74 -8.25 5.62
N SER A 96 -1.20 -7.05 5.22
CA SER A 96 -0.80 -6.39 3.98
C SER A 96 0.67 -6.00 3.96
N GLY A 97 1.21 -5.47 5.06
CA GLY A 97 2.63 -5.12 5.15
C GLY A 97 3.53 -6.35 5.04
N ILE A 98 3.17 -7.43 5.75
CA ILE A 98 3.91 -8.70 5.68
C ILE A 98 3.82 -9.31 4.28
N ASP A 99 2.63 -9.35 3.67
CA ASP A 99 2.42 -9.87 2.31
C ASP A 99 3.28 -9.15 1.27
N MET A 100 3.32 -7.81 1.32
CA MET A 100 4.18 -7.02 0.43
C MET A 100 5.67 -7.34 0.63
N ALA A 101 6.14 -7.44 1.87
CA ALA A 101 7.54 -7.79 2.15
C ALA A 101 7.89 -9.20 1.64
N LEU A 102 6.98 -10.17 1.77
CA LEU A 102 7.19 -11.53 1.28
C LEU A 102 7.19 -11.60 -0.26
N TRP A 103 6.32 -10.84 -0.92
CA TRP A 103 6.37 -10.70 -2.39
C TRP A 103 7.64 -10.00 -2.88
N ASP A 104 8.10 -8.97 -2.17
CA ASP A 104 9.35 -8.28 -2.47
C ASP A 104 10.55 -9.24 -2.34
N ILE A 105 10.62 -10.06 -1.28
CA ILE A 105 11.61 -11.14 -1.16
C ILE A 105 11.50 -12.10 -2.33
N THR A 106 10.29 -12.58 -2.64
CA THR A 106 10.08 -13.59 -3.68
C THR A 106 10.50 -13.08 -5.06
N GLY A 107 10.19 -11.83 -5.39
CA GLY A 107 10.66 -11.18 -6.62
C GLY A 107 12.19 -11.10 -6.68
N LYS A 108 12.83 -10.70 -5.57
CA LYS A 108 14.30 -10.62 -5.45
C LYS A 108 14.95 -11.99 -5.55
N CYS A 109 14.39 -13.02 -4.92
CA CYS A 109 14.88 -14.41 -5.03
C CYS A 109 14.94 -14.83 -6.49
N TYR A 110 13.91 -14.54 -7.29
CA TYR A 110 13.84 -14.97 -8.68
C TYR A 110 14.40 -13.95 -9.68
N GLY A 111 14.92 -12.81 -9.21
CA GLY A 111 15.46 -11.76 -10.08
C GLY A 111 14.41 -11.14 -11.02
N VAL A 112 13.12 -11.15 -10.64
CA VAL A 112 12.02 -10.61 -11.47
C VAL A 112 11.12 -9.66 -10.69
N PRO A 113 10.51 -8.66 -11.35
CA PRO A 113 9.52 -7.82 -10.70
C PRO A 113 8.26 -8.64 -10.36
N VAL A 114 7.61 -8.31 -9.24
CA VAL A 114 6.45 -9.05 -8.70
C VAL A 114 5.35 -9.28 -9.74
N TYR A 115 5.06 -8.30 -10.61
CA TYR A 115 4.02 -8.45 -11.62
C TYR A 115 4.28 -9.61 -12.61
N LYS A 116 5.55 -10.02 -12.83
CA LYS A 116 5.87 -11.20 -13.65
C LYS A 116 5.49 -12.50 -12.95
N LEU A 117 5.63 -12.55 -11.63
CA LEU A 117 5.16 -13.68 -10.81
C LEU A 117 3.63 -13.78 -10.80
N LEU A 118 2.94 -12.65 -10.95
CA LEU A 118 1.48 -12.57 -11.03
C LEU A 118 0.90 -12.82 -12.44
N GLY A 119 1.68 -13.40 -13.35
CA GLY A 119 1.23 -13.75 -14.71
C GLY A 119 1.66 -12.78 -15.81
N GLY A 120 2.45 -11.75 -15.48
CA GLY A 120 3.01 -10.81 -16.45
C GLY A 120 2.16 -9.57 -16.71
N PRO A 121 2.67 -8.65 -17.54
CA PRO A 121 2.03 -7.37 -17.78
C PRO A 121 0.78 -7.53 -18.65
N THR A 122 -0.31 -6.85 -18.26
CA THR A 122 -1.55 -6.72 -19.05
C THR A 122 -1.66 -5.38 -19.79
N ARG A 123 -0.65 -4.51 -19.62
CA ARG A 123 -0.51 -3.17 -20.21
C ARG A 123 0.93 -2.70 -20.07
N ASP A 124 1.36 -1.78 -20.93
CA ASP A 124 2.72 -1.22 -20.90
C ASP A 124 2.89 -0.04 -19.93
N ARG A 125 1.78 0.64 -19.59
CA ARG A 125 1.75 1.77 -18.65
C ARG A 125 0.43 1.82 -17.88
N VAL A 126 0.47 2.36 -16.67
CA VAL A 126 -0.70 2.61 -15.82
C VAL A 126 -1.02 4.10 -15.87
N ARG A 127 -2.28 4.46 -16.19
CA ARG A 127 -2.74 5.85 -16.10
C ARG A 127 -2.86 6.24 -14.63
N VAL A 128 -2.32 7.40 -14.27
CA VAL A 128 -2.38 7.95 -12.90
C VAL A 128 -3.22 9.23 -12.87
N TYR A 129 -3.71 9.58 -11.68
CA TYR A 129 -4.30 10.88 -11.40
C TYR A 129 -3.40 11.66 -10.43
N GLY A 130 -3.43 12.98 -10.49
CA GLY A 130 -2.59 13.84 -9.68
C GLY A 130 -2.76 15.31 -10.06
N GLU A 131 -1.66 16.05 -10.05
CA GLU A 131 -1.63 17.40 -10.58
C GLU A 131 -1.71 17.35 -12.11
N VAL A 132 -2.70 18.04 -12.68
CA VAL A 132 -2.88 18.11 -14.13
C VAL A 132 -1.72 18.87 -14.74
N SER A 133 -1.06 18.25 -15.71
CA SER A 133 0.12 18.83 -16.34
C SER A 133 0.35 18.21 -17.71
N GLU A 134 0.46 19.05 -18.72
CA GLU A 134 0.83 18.64 -20.08
C GLU A 134 2.25 18.05 -20.11
N LYS A 135 3.15 18.58 -19.28
CA LYS A 135 4.55 18.11 -19.19
C LYS A 135 4.64 16.66 -18.73
N THR A 136 3.83 16.26 -17.76
CA THR A 136 3.80 14.88 -17.24
C THR A 136 2.77 14.01 -17.97
N GLY A 137 1.89 14.60 -18.77
CA GLY A 137 0.78 13.93 -19.43
C GLY A 137 -0.37 13.55 -18.49
N VAL A 138 -0.37 14.02 -17.24
CA VAL A 138 -1.45 13.77 -16.28
C VAL A 138 -2.65 14.64 -16.62
N ASN A 139 -3.76 14.01 -16.96
CA ASN A 139 -5.02 14.66 -17.31
C ASN A 139 -6.18 14.18 -16.43
N ALA A 140 -5.89 13.68 -15.24
CA ALA A 140 -6.89 13.26 -14.27
C ALA A 140 -6.51 13.78 -12.88
N MET A 141 -7.49 14.24 -12.10
CA MET A 141 -7.28 14.75 -10.75
C MET A 141 -8.34 14.23 -9.78
N LYS A 142 -8.01 14.30 -8.49
CA LYS A 142 -8.96 14.06 -7.39
C LYS A 142 -9.14 15.34 -6.59
N VAL A 143 -10.39 15.74 -6.39
CA VAL A 143 -10.77 16.92 -5.60
C VAL A 143 -11.78 16.53 -4.52
N GLY A 144 -11.87 17.31 -3.45
CA GLY A 144 -12.92 17.17 -2.44
C GLY A 144 -13.99 18.27 -2.56
N PRO A 145 -15.14 18.11 -1.88
CA PRO A 145 -16.17 19.13 -1.75
C PRO A 145 -15.69 20.27 -0.83
N LYS A 146 -14.92 21.19 -1.38
CA LYS A 146 -14.42 22.36 -0.64
C LYS A 146 -15.35 23.56 -0.87
N SER A 147 -15.70 24.23 0.22
CA SER A 147 -16.44 25.50 0.23
C SER A 147 -15.62 26.54 1.04
N SER A 148 -16.19 27.73 1.28
CA SER A 148 -15.61 28.77 2.14
C SER A 148 -15.28 28.30 3.56
N ARG A 149 -15.89 27.21 4.03
CA ARG A 149 -15.59 26.55 5.31
C ARG A 149 -15.44 25.04 5.15
N ASN A 150 -15.00 24.39 6.23
CA ASN A 150 -15.00 22.93 6.31
C ASN A 150 -16.42 22.39 6.46
N ALA A 151 -16.63 21.19 5.93
CA ALA A 151 -17.89 20.49 6.08
C ALA A 151 -18.13 20.08 7.55
N PHE A 152 -19.37 20.21 8.00
CA PHE A 152 -19.88 19.62 9.22
C PHE A 152 -20.34 18.20 8.89
N LYS A 153 -19.86 17.23 9.69
CA LYS A 153 -19.77 15.81 9.33
C LYS A 153 -21.05 15.13 8.82
N TYR A 154 -22.24 15.60 9.18
CA TYR A 154 -23.49 14.88 8.91
C TYR A 154 -24.54 15.66 8.14
N ILE A 155 -24.50 17.00 8.20
CA ILE A 155 -25.54 17.86 7.62
C ILE A 155 -24.88 19.15 7.16
N GLU A 156 -25.14 19.50 5.90
CA GLU A 156 -24.68 20.73 5.30
C GLU A 156 -25.83 21.66 4.91
N SER A 157 -25.54 22.97 4.86
CA SER A 157 -26.52 23.96 4.43
C SER A 157 -26.63 23.99 2.90
N PRO A 158 -27.78 24.40 2.34
CA PRO A 158 -27.89 24.63 0.89
C PRO A 158 -26.78 25.54 0.35
N LEU A 159 -26.41 26.59 1.09
CA LEU A 159 -25.30 27.47 0.72
C LEU A 159 -23.96 26.72 0.55
N PHE A 160 -23.63 25.80 1.46
CA PHE A 160 -22.40 25.00 1.33
C PHE A 160 -22.44 24.15 0.07
N VAL A 161 -23.59 23.51 -0.19
CA VAL A 161 -23.79 22.68 -1.39
C VAL A 161 -23.64 23.52 -2.65
N ASP A 162 -24.26 24.70 -2.69
CA ASP A 162 -24.18 25.63 -3.82
C ASP A 162 -22.73 26.08 -4.08
N GLU A 163 -21.98 26.41 -3.02
CA GLU A 163 -20.56 26.78 -3.15
C GLU A 163 -19.70 25.62 -3.70
N VAL A 164 -19.97 24.37 -3.28
CA VAL A 164 -19.29 23.18 -3.81
C VAL A 164 -19.63 22.96 -5.28
N VAL A 165 -20.90 23.12 -5.67
CA VAL A 165 -21.37 23.02 -7.06
C VAL A 165 -20.67 24.06 -7.93
N GLU A 166 -20.66 25.33 -7.51
CA GLU A 166 -19.99 26.40 -8.24
C GLU A 166 -18.48 26.15 -8.36
N ARG A 167 -17.85 25.59 -7.34
CA ARG A 167 -16.44 25.19 -7.42
C ARG A 167 -16.20 24.10 -8.45
N PHE A 168 -17.04 23.06 -8.50
CA PHE A 168 -16.87 22.00 -9.51
C PHE A 168 -17.13 22.50 -10.93
N LYS A 169 -18.11 23.39 -11.09
CA LYS A 169 -18.36 24.09 -12.36
C LYS A 169 -17.13 24.88 -12.79
N ALA A 170 -16.56 25.71 -11.91
CA ALA A 170 -15.36 26.49 -12.20
C ALA A 170 -14.16 25.59 -12.57
N LEU A 171 -13.97 24.45 -11.91
CA LEU A 171 -12.93 23.49 -12.27
C LEU A 171 -13.15 22.90 -13.67
N ARG A 172 -14.40 22.55 -14.02
CA ARG A 172 -14.75 22.05 -15.35
C ARG A 172 -14.54 23.11 -16.42
N ASP A 173 -14.95 24.35 -16.16
CA ASP A 173 -14.77 25.46 -17.08
C ASP A 173 -13.28 25.76 -17.32
N HIS A 174 -12.46 25.70 -16.27
CA HIS A 174 -11.02 25.93 -16.36
C HIS A 174 -10.27 24.82 -17.11
N HIS A 175 -10.53 23.55 -16.81
CA HIS A 175 -9.79 22.42 -17.38
C HIS A 175 -10.40 21.86 -18.67
N GLY A 176 -11.62 22.27 -19.02
CA GLY A 176 -12.34 21.75 -20.17
C GLY A 176 -12.71 20.27 -20.04
N PRO A 177 -13.33 19.66 -21.06
CA PRO A 177 -13.83 18.27 -21.00
C PRO A 177 -12.73 17.20 -21.11
N GLY A 178 -11.49 17.57 -21.46
CA GLY A 178 -10.37 16.64 -21.65
C GLY A 178 -9.68 16.18 -20.36
N VAL A 179 -10.08 16.73 -19.21
CA VAL A 179 -9.57 16.37 -17.88
C VAL A 179 -10.63 15.61 -17.08
N ASP A 180 -10.25 14.46 -16.54
CA ASP A 180 -11.10 13.69 -15.64
C ASP A 180 -11.02 14.23 -14.22
N ILE A 181 -12.17 14.43 -13.59
CA ILE A 181 -12.27 14.99 -12.23
C ILE A 181 -12.98 13.95 -11.35
N GLY A 182 -12.21 13.28 -10.49
CA GLY A 182 -12.74 12.45 -9.43
C GLY A 182 -13.10 13.30 -8.21
N VAL A 183 -14.24 13.01 -7.58
CA VAL A 183 -14.71 13.71 -6.38
C VAL A 183 -14.69 12.77 -5.18
N ASP A 184 -13.98 13.17 -4.13
CA ASP A 184 -13.82 12.40 -2.90
C ASP A 184 -14.38 13.18 -1.70
N PHE A 185 -15.55 12.73 -1.23
CA PHE A 185 -16.29 13.34 -0.12
C PHE A 185 -15.75 12.95 1.26
N HIS A 186 -14.87 11.94 1.36
CA HIS A 186 -14.36 11.45 2.66
C HIS A 186 -15.47 11.08 3.67
N GLY A 187 -16.66 10.69 3.19
CA GLY A 187 -17.81 10.35 4.02
C GLY A 187 -18.53 11.54 4.67
N ALA A 188 -18.30 12.76 4.16
CA ALA A 188 -19.08 13.96 4.48
C ALA A 188 -20.33 14.09 3.61
#